data_AF-A0AAE4AR11-F1
#
_entry.id   AF-A0AAE4AR11-F1
#
_cell.length_a   1.000
_cell.length_b   1.000
_cell.length_c   1.000
_cell.angle_alpha   90.00
_cell.angle_beta   90.00
_cell.angle_gamma   90.00
#
_symmetry.space_group_name_H-M   'P 1'
#
loop_
_entity.id
_entity.type
_entity.pdbx_description
1 polymer ?
#
loop_
_entity_poly.entity_id
_entity_poly.type
_entity_poly.pdbx_seq_one_letter_code
_entity_poly.pdbx_strand_id
1 'polypeptide(L)'
;MMKKTMCTALAGLTTLLGSAFAQQTINGAGASFPAPVYQNWTYTFSQSSKGITVNYQSVGSGAGLNQIKAKTVDFAGTDNPLTIEEQESEGLVQFPMLTGGVVIIVNLPGVADGELKLSRKALADIYLGKITAWNDPAISATNPGMKLPSMKITVVRRADASGTSFIFTNYLSKISTEWAEKVGAAASVQWPVGLGGQKNPGVCNNVAKIRGSIGYTEYTYAVEAKITTSQLENRAGVFVKPTVESFMASAANADWKNAPGYYMILTDQDGADSWPITGVTYILLRKDSPAETREAIKAYVNWCFATGATAAKRLNYVPIPENVVKLIQSTVLN
;
A
#
# COMPACT_ATOMS: atom_id res chain seq x y z
N MET A 1 -65.38 56.30 -25.72
CA MET A 1 -64.33 55.54 -26.44
C MET A 1 -62.96 56.03 -25.96
N MET A 2 -62.00 55.10 -25.79
CA MET A 2 -60.57 55.31 -25.48
C MET A 2 -60.24 55.73 -24.04
N LYS A 3 -59.24 55.19 -23.35
CA LYS A 3 -58.42 53.96 -23.43
C LYS A 3 -57.73 53.93 -22.06
N LYS A 4 -57.76 52.79 -21.35
CA LYS A 4 -57.00 52.57 -20.11
C LYS A 4 -55.50 52.57 -20.44
N THR A 5 -54.70 53.36 -19.75
CA THR A 5 -53.23 53.23 -19.78
C THR A 5 -52.74 52.83 -18.40
N MET A 6 -52.31 51.58 -18.33
CA MET A 6 -51.85 50.84 -17.16
C MET A 6 -50.36 51.14 -16.95
N CYS A 7 -49.99 51.52 -15.73
CA CYS A 7 -48.60 51.64 -15.30
C CYS A 7 -47.94 50.25 -15.25
N THR A 8 -46.88 50.04 -16.02
CA THR A 8 -45.95 48.92 -15.85
C THR A 8 -44.65 49.41 -15.23
N ALA A 9 -44.51 49.19 -13.92
CA ALA A 9 -43.23 49.26 -13.23
C ALA A 9 -42.41 48.00 -13.59
N LEU A 10 -41.31 48.19 -14.32
CA LEU A 10 -40.35 47.12 -14.63
C LEU A 10 -39.35 47.03 -13.46
N ALA A 11 -39.56 46.09 -12.55
CA ALA A 11 -38.56 45.75 -11.54
C ALA A 11 -37.45 44.92 -12.22
N GLY A 12 -36.23 45.49 -12.29
CA GLY A 12 -35.05 44.80 -12.82
C GLY A 12 -34.66 43.63 -11.93
N LEU A 13 -34.85 42.41 -12.43
CA LEU A 13 -34.36 41.19 -11.81
C LEU A 13 -32.88 41.01 -12.18
N THR A 14 -31.96 41.46 -11.32
CA THR A 14 -30.54 41.10 -11.42
C THR A 14 -30.40 39.62 -11.10
N THR A 15 -30.27 38.79 -12.14
CA THR A 15 -29.86 37.40 -12.02
C THR A 15 -28.41 37.33 -11.56
N LEU A 16 -28.21 37.03 -10.27
CA LEU A 16 -26.93 36.55 -9.76
C LEU A 16 -26.65 35.18 -10.42
N LEU A 17 -25.93 35.19 -11.54
CA LEU A 17 -25.27 34.01 -12.09
C LEU A 17 -24.15 33.61 -11.12
N GLY A 18 -24.50 32.90 -10.06
CA GLY A 18 -23.52 32.17 -9.27
C GLY A 18 -22.85 31.16 -10.21
N SER A 19 -21.52 31.25 -10.36
CA SER A 19 -20.75 30.26 -11.10
C SER A 19 -20.99 28.89 -10.46
N ALA A 20 -21.80 28.05 -11.08
CA ALA A 20 -21.91 26.66 -10.71
C ALA A 20 -20.55 26.03 -11.00
N PHE A 21 -19.77 25.72 -9.96
CA PHE A 21 -18.56 24.93 -10.11
C PHE A 21 -18.99 23.58 -10.71
N ALA A 22 -18.51 23.27 -11.92
CA ALA A 22 -18.76 21.98 -12.53
C ALA A 22 -18.19 20.90 -11.61
N GLN A 23 -19.05 20.00 -11.14
CA GLN A 23 -18.62 18.92 -10.25
C GLN A 23 -17.74 17.96 -11.05
N GLN A 24 -16.49 17.86 -10.65
CA GLN A 24 -15.51 16.97 -11.24
C GLN A 24 -15.37 15.70 -10.40
N THR A 25 -15.43 14.54 -11.04
CA THR A 25 -15.20 13.26 -10.38
C THR A 25 -13.91 12.64 -10.90
N ILE A 26 -13.02 12.25 -9.98
CA ILE A 26 -11.77 11.54 -10.25
C ILE A 26 -11.92 10.12 -9.72
N ASN A 27 -11.65 9.14 -10.56
CA ASN A 27 -11.71 7.73 -10.19
C ASN A 27 -10.31 7.12 -10.18
N GLY A 28 -9.94 6.52 -9.05
CA GLY A 28 -8.73 5.74 -8.92
C GLY A 28 -8.99 4.28 -8.60
N ALA A 29 -8.05 3.42 -8.96
CA ALA A 29 -8.10 2.00 -8.62
C ALA A 29 -6.69 1.43 -8.41
N GLY A 30 -6.55 0.43 -7.55
CA GLY A 30 -5.32 -0.35 -7.51
C GLY A 30 -5.04 -0.99 -6.17
N ALA A 31 -3.81 -0.80 -5.70
CA ALA A 31 -3.22 -1.38 -4.50
C ALA A 31 -4.19 -1.48 -3.33
N SER A 32 -4.26 -2.68 -2.74
CA SER A 32 -4.96 -2.89 -1.47
C SER A 32 -4.08 -2.54 -0.27
N PHE A 33 -2.76 -2.41 -0.44
CA PHE A 33 -1.85 -2.04 0.63
C PHE A 33 -2.21 -0.69 1.29
N PRO A 34 -2.46 0.42 0.57
CA PRO A 34 -2.81 1.71 1.19
C PRO A 34 -4.32 1.99 1.23
N ALA A 35 -5.16 1.03 0.81
CA ALA A 35 -6.58 1.26 0.65
C ALA A 35 -7.28 1.83 1.90
N PRO A 36 -6.96 1.41 3.15
CA PRO A 36 -7.55 2.02 4.35
C PRO A 36 -7.31 3.54 4.43
N VAL A 37 -6.09 4.00 4.12
CA VAL A 37 -5.75 5.43 4.12
C VAL A 37 -6.36 6.14 2.93
N TYR A 38 -6.24 5.58 1.73
CA TYR A 38 -6.76 6.23 0.53
C TYR A 38 -8.26 6.41 0.60
N GLN A 39 -9.02 5.41 1.07
CA GLN A 39 -10.47 5.54 1.24
C GLN A 39 -10.84 6.61 2.28
N ASN A 40 -10.07 6.72 3.37
CA ASN A 40 -10.26 7.80 4.34
C ASN A 40 -9.98 9.18 3.74
N TRP A 41 -8.87 9.31 3.00
CA TRP A 41 -8.46 10.55 2.35
C TRP A 41 -9.44 10.97 1.25
N THR A 42 -9.84 10.05 0.36
CA THR A 42 -10.80 10.37 -0.72
C THR A 42 -12.14 10.81 -0.16
N TYR A 43 -12.64 10.15 0.89
CA TYR A 43 -13.87 10.56 1.57
C TYR A 43 -13.73 11.96 2.17
N THR A 44 -12.69 12.17 2.99
CA THR A 44 -12.49 13.43 3.72
C THR A 44 -12.25 14.61 2.77
N PHE A 45 -11.42 14.42 1.74
CA PHE A 45 -11.19 15.42 0.72
C PHE A 45 -12.49 15.78 -0.01
N SER A 46 -13.26 14.78 -0.46
CA SER A 46 -14.52 15.01 -1.18
C SER A 46 -15.56 15.77 -0.35
N GLN A 47 -15.54 15.65 0.98
CA GLN A 47 -16.41 16.43 1.87
C GLN A 47 -15.90 17.88 2.06
N SER A 48 -14.58 18.08 2.05
CA SER A 48 -13.97 19.40 2.29
C SER A 48 -13.80 20.25 1.03
N SER A 49 -13.72 19.62 -0.15
CA SER A 49 -13.49 20.31 -1.42
C SER A 49 -14.81 20.80 -2.01
N LYS A 50 -14.77 21.97 -2.67
CA LYS A 50 -15.90 22.46 -3.46
C LYS A 50 -15.77 21.93 -4.88
N GLY A 51 -16.64 20.99 -5.26
CA GLY A 51 -16.77 20.55 -6.64
C GLY A 51 -15.80 19.46 -7.10
N ILE A 52 -15.03 18.82 -6.21
CA ILE A 52 -14.21 17.65 -6.56
C ILE A 52 -14.63 16.43 -5.72
N THR A 53 -15.03 15.37 -6.38
CA THR A 53 -15.26 14.05 -5.78
C THR A 53 -14.13 13.12 -6.20
N VAL A 54 -13.53 12.41 -5.25
CA VAL A 54 -12.49 11.41 -5.52
C VAL A 54 -12.97 10.04 -5.04
N ASN A 55 -12.82 9.03 -5.89
CA ASN A 55 -13.14 7.64 -5.59
C ASN A 55 -11.88 6.78 -5.65
N TYR A 56 -11.79 5.76 -4.79
CA TYR A 56 -10.72 4.77 -4.86
C TYR A 56 -11.22 3.33 -4.71
N GLN A 57 -10.92 2.50 -5.70
CA GLN A 57 -11.29 1.08 -5.73
C GLN A 57 -10.09 0.19 -5.42
N SER A 58 -10.20 -0.59 -4.34
CA SER A 58 -9.18 -1.58 -3.96
C SER A 58 -9.32 -2.84 -4.82
N VAL A 59 -8.54 -2.94 -5.89
CA VAL A 59 -8.58 -4.03 -6.89
C VAL A 59 -7.28 -4.83 -7.00
N GLY A 60 -6.22 -4.39 -6.32
CA GLY A 60 -4.86 -4.93 -6.45
C GLY A 60 -3.99 -4.10 -7.41
N SER A 61 -2.69 -4.04 -7.13
CA SER A 61 -1.75 -3.15 -7.82
C SER A 61 -1.63 -3.47 -9.32
N GLY A 62 -1.63 -4.76 -9.69
CA GLY A 62 -1.60 -5.17 -11.10
C GLY A 62 -2.89 -4.80 -11.86
N ALA A 63 -4.05 -4.95 -11.21
CA ALA A 63 -5.32 -4.53 -11.81
C ALA A 63 -5.41 -3.01 -11.97
N GLY A 64 -4.90 -2.23 -11.00
CA GLY A 64 -4.79 -0.78 -11.10
C GLY A 64 -3.90 -0.35 -12.28
N LEU A 65 -2.72 -0.95 -12.43
CA LEU A 65 -1.82 -0.70 -13.56
C LEU A 65 -2.50 -0.97 -14.92
N ASN A 66 -3.23 -2.09 -15.03
CA ASN A 66 -3.97 -2.40 -16.25
C ASN A 66 -5.07 -1.37 -16.53
N GLN A 67 -5.79 -0.90 -15.51
CA GLN A 67 -6.86 0.08 -15.66
C GLN A 67 -6.34 1.46 -16.07
N ILE A 68 -5.22 1.93 -15.51
CA ILE A 68 -4.64 3.23 -15.91
C ILE A 68 -4.11 3.17 -17.35
N LYS A 69 -3.47 2.06 -17.75
CA LYS A 69 -3.04 1.83 -19.15
C LYS A 69 -4.21 1.78 -20.12
N ALA A 70 -5.31 1.16 -19.71
CA ALA A 70 -6.56 1.11 -20.47
C ALA A 70 -7.37 2.42 -20.43
N LYS A 71 -6.88 3.46 -19.71
CA LYS A 71 -7.52 4.77 -19.56
C LYS A 71 -8.94 4.69 -18.94
N THR A 72 -9.21 3.67 -18.13
CA THR A 72 -10.52 3.48 -17.47
C THR A 72 -10.60 4.15 -16.10
N VAL A 73 -9.45 4.61 -15.58
CA VAL A 73 -9.32 5.38 -14.34
C VAL A 73 -8.40 6.58 -14.57
N ASP A 74 -8.54 7.59 -13.72
CA ASP A 74 -7.76 8.83 -13.77
C ASP A 74 -6.39 8.69 -13.08
N PHE A 75 -6.31 7.82 -12.08
CA PHE A 75 -5.07 7.44 -11.40
C PHE A 75 -5.07 5.98 -10.96
N ALA A 76 -3.90 5.39 -10.78
CA ALA A 76 -3.78 4.06 -10.17
C ALA A 76 -2.88 4.04 -8.95
N GLY A 77 -3.24 3.23 -7.95
CA GLY A 77 -2.37 2.93 -6.82
C GLY A 77 -1.53 1.67 -7.08
N THR A 78 -0.22 1.72 -6.82
CA THR A 78 0.66 0.54 -6.91
C THR A 78 1.70 0.51 -5.80
N ASP A 79 2.09 -0.69 -5.37
CA ASP A 79 3.22 -0.92 -4.45
C ASP A 79 4.36 -1.69 -5.14
N ASN A 80 4.17 -1.96 -6.44
CA ASN A 80 5.20 -2.43 -7.36
C ASN A 80 5.57 -1.21 -8.25
N PRO A 81 6.60 -0.44 -7.89
CA PRO A 81 6.98 0.74 -8.65
C PRO A 81 7.44 0.36 -10.05
N LEU A 82 7.11 1.20 -11.02
CA LEU A 82 7.61 1.09 -12.39
C LEU A 82 9.01 1.70 -12.49
N THR A 83 9.89 1.08 -13.28
CA THR A 83 11.16 1.72 -13.66
C THR A 83 10.88 2.97 -14.50
N ILE A 84 11.89 3.82 -14.70
CA ILE A 84 11.70 5.03 -15.51
C ILE A 84 11.38 4.66 -16.97
N GLU A 85 11.97 3.59 -17.50
CA GLU A 85 11.73 3.10 -18.86
C GLU A 85 10.30 2.58 -19.03
N GLU A 86 9.77 1.87 -18.02
CA GLU A 86 8.37 1.44 -17.98
C GLU A 86 7.42 2.64 -17.91
N GLN A 87 7.76 3.68 -17.13
CA GLN A 87 6.96 4.90 -17.06
C GLN A 87 6.92 5.63 -18.41
N GLU A 88 8.07 5.75 -19.08
CA GLU A 88 8.18 6.42 -20.37
C GLU A 88 7.43 5.67 -21.46
N SER A 89 7.64 4.36 -21.58
CA SER A 89 6.98 3.52 -22.58
C SER A 89 5.45 3.49 -22.44
N GLU A 90 4.95 3.57 -21.20
CA GLU A 90 3.51 3.56 -20.91
C GLU A 90 2.88 4.96 -20.88
N GLY A 91 3.68 6.03 -21.04
CA GLY A 91 3.19 7.41 -20.95
C GLY A 91 2.69 7.78 -19.54
N LEU A 92 3.28 7.18 -18.50
CA LEU A 92 2.91 7.38 -17.11
C LEU A 92 3.94 8.24 -16.35
N VAL A 93 3.50 8.82 -15.25
CA VAL A 93 4.35 9.40 -14.20
C VAL A 93 4.02 8.76 -12.86
N GLN A 94 5.03 8.57 -12.03
CA GLN A 94 4.92 7.93 -10.73
C GLN A 94 5.40 8.85 -9.61
N PHE A 95 4.78 8.76 -8.43
CA PHE A 95 5.29 9.38 -7.21
C PHE A 95 4.79 8.65 -5.95
N PRO A 96 5.56 8.66 -4.85
CA PRO A 96 5.18 7.97 -3.62
C PRO A 96 4.15 8.78 -2.81
N MET A 97 3.28 8.09 -2.06
CA MET A 97 2.29 8.72 -1.19
C MET A 97 2.53 8.50 0.30
N LEU A 98 2.92 7.28 0.67
CA LEU A 98 3.19 6.86 2.04
C LEU A 98 3.97 5.54 2.07
N THR A 99 4.48 5.20 3.24
CA THR A 99 5.20 3.96 3.53
C THR A 99 4.45 3.15 4.57
N GLY A 100 4.57 1.82 4.53
CA GLY A 100 4.02 0.92 5.54
C GLY A 100 4.82 -0.38 5.64
N GLY A 101 4.47 -1.21 6.63
CA GLY A 101 5.08 -2.52 6.81
C GLY A 101 4.23 -3.65 6.25
N VAL A 102 4.84 -4.55 5.48
CA VAL A 102 4.29 -5.88 5.26
C VAL A 102 4.68 -6.74 6.47
N VAL A 103 3.71 -7.35 7.12
CA VAL A 103 3.90 -8.14 8.33
C VAL A 103 3.52 -9.58 8.10
N ILE A 104 4.16 -10.46 8.87
CA ILE A 104 3.79 -11.87 8.93
C ILE A 104 2.73 -12.04 10.00
N ILE A 105 1.60 -12.59 9.58
CA ILE A 105 0.48 -12.93 10.44
C ILE A 105 0.37 -14.44 10.60
N VAL A 106 -0.03 -14.89 11.79
CA VAL A 106 -0.16 -16.30 12.12
C VAL A 106 -1.45 -16.58 12.87
N ASN A 107 -1.94 -17.82 12.76
CA ASN A 107 -3.02 -18.33 13.62
C ASN A 107 -2.51 -19.55 14.36
N LEU A 108 -1.80 -19.30 15.47
CA LEU A 108 -1.13 -20.32 16.25
C LEU A 108 -1.65 -20.33 17.69
N PRO A 109 -2.33 -21.39 18.14
CA PRO A 109 -2.85 -21.47 19.51
C PRO A 109 -1.73 -21.34 20.55
N GLY A 110 -1.96 -20.51 21.57
CA GLY A 110 -1.03 -20.34 22.69
C GLY A 110 0.16 -19.41 22.39
N VAL A 111 0.15 -18.69 21.28
CA VAL A 111 1.16 -17.69 20.93
C VAL A 111 0.51 -16.32 20.87
N ALA A 112 0.96 -15.38 21.70
CA ALA A 112 0.42 -14.03 21.71
C ALA A 112 1.02 -13.15 20.61
N ASP A 113 0.36 -12.02 20.35
CA ASP A 113 0.81 -11.05 19.35
C ASP A 113 2.24 -10.58 19.61
N GLY A 114 3.06 -10.62 18.56
CA GLY A 114 4.44 -10.20 18.62
C GLY A 114 5.35 -11.09 19.48
N GLU A 115 4.94 -12.29 19.90
CA GLU A 115 5.82 -13.22 20.64
C GLU A 115 6.64 -14.11 19.72
N LEU A 116 6.03 -14.62 18.65
CA LEU A 116 6.71 -15.49 17.70
C LEU A 116 7.84 -14.75 17.00
N LYS A 117 9.03 -15.34 17.00
CA LYS A 117 10.21 -14.87 16.27
C LYS A 117 10.46 -15.77 15.08
N LEU A 118 10.60 -15.20 13.89
CA LEU A 118 10.99 -15.94 12.69
C LEU A 118 12.33 -15.41 12.18
N SER A 119 13.31 -16.32 12.09
CA SER A 119 14.57 -16.01 11.41
C SER A 119 14.34 -15.83 9.91
N ARG A 120 15.30 -15.17 9.27
CA ARG A 120 15.30 -14.98 7.81
C ARG A 120 15.19 -16.31 7.07
N LYS A 121 15.98 -17.29 7.51
CA LYS A 121 15.99 -18.65 6.96
C LYS A 121 14.66 -19.37 7.17
N ALA A 122 14.12 -19.35 8.39
CA ALA A 122 12.86 -20.04 8.68
C ALA A 122 11.71 -19.48 7.84
N LEU A 123 11.62 -18.16 7.69
CA LEU A 123 10.59 -17.53 6.87
C LEU A 123 10.69 -17.96 5.39
N ALA A 124 11.88 -17.92 4.79
CA ALA A 124 12.07 -18.35 3.40
C ALA A 124 11.75 -19.85 3.23
N ASP A 125 12.23 -20.70 4.13
CA ASP A 125 12.00 -22.14 4.06
C ASP A 125 10.52 -22.54 4.26
N ILE A 126 9.74 -21.78 5.05
CA ILE A 126 8.28 -21.97 5.16
C ILE A 126 7.61 -21.72 3.80
N TYR A 127 7.93 -20.61 3.13
CA TYR A 127 7.31 -20.27 1.85
C TYR A 127 7.86 -21.10 0.67
N LEU A 128 9.04 -21.70 0.80
CA LEU A 128 9.55 -22.75 -0.10
C LEU A 128 8.89 -24.12 0.16
N GLY A 129 8.15 -24.29 1.25
CA GLY A 129 7.52 -25.56 1.65
C GLY A 129 8.48 -26.57 2.28
N LYS A 130 9.68 -26.14 2.69
CA LYS A 130 10.70 -26.99 3.34
C LYS A 130 10.43 -27.15 4.83
N ILE A 131 9.98 -26.09 5.49
CA ILE A 131 9.49 -26.15 6.87
C ILE A 131 7.96 -26.29 6.81
N THR A 132 7.46 -27.42 7.28
CA THR A 132 6.05 -27.81 7.12
C THR A 132 5.29 -27.95 8.44
N ALA A 133 5.95 -27.81 9.59
CA ALA A 133 5.34 -27.88 10.92
C ALA A 133 5.89 -26.79 11.86
N TRP A 134 5.04 -26.30 12.77
CA TRP A 134 5.38 -25.18 13.66
C TRP A 134 6.44 -25.50 14.72
N ASN A 135 6.60 -26.77 15.10
CA ASN A 135 7.63 -27.25 16.02
C ASN A 135 8.96 -27.61 15.32
N ASP A 136 9.15 -27.20 14.06
CA ASP A 136 10.41 -27.41 13.34
C ASP A 136 11.62 -26.87 14.14
N PRO A 137 12.77 -27.56 14.15
CA PRO A 137 13.96 -27.11 14.88
C PRO A 137 14.40 -25.68 14.52
N ALA A 138 14.25 -25.25 13.27
CA ALA A 138 14.63 -23.90 12.85
C ALA A 138 13.74 -22.80 13.45
N ILE A 139 12.46 -23.10 13.69
CA ILE A 139 11.55 -22.19 14.39
C ILE A 139 11.82 -22.26 15.90
N SER A 140 11.95 -23.46 16.45
CA SER A 140 12.18 -23.70 17.87
C SER A 140 13.47 -23.03 18.38
N ALA A 141 14.54 -23.04 17.58
CA ALA A 141 15.83 -22.43 17.93
C ALA A 141 15.74 -20.92 18.21
N THR A 142 14.78 -20.22 17.61
CA THR A 142 14.60 -18.76 17.80
C THR A 142 13.53 -18.41 18.84
N ASN A 143 12.84 -19.42 19.38
CA ASN A 143 11.76 -19.26 20.34
C ASN A 143 11.98 -20.15 21.59
N PRO A 144 13.13 -20.01 22.28
CA PRO A 144 13.43 -20.85 23.45
C PRO A 144 12.37 -20.69 24.53
N GLY A 145 11.87 -21.82 25.05
CA GLY A 145 10.84 -21.85 26.08
C GLY A 145 9.39 -21.70 25.57
N MET A 146 9.19 -21.35 24.30
CA MET A 146 7.85 -21.32 23.69
C MET A 146 7.36 -22.74 23.40
N LYS A 147 6.12 -23.06 23.81
CA LYS A 147 5.50 -24.35 23.51
C LYS A 147 4.89 -24.34 22.10
N LEU A 148 5.74 -24.53 21.10
CA LEU A 148 5.30 -24.60 19.70
C LEU A 148 4.54 -25.91 19.43
N PRO A 149 3.34 -25.87 18.85
CA PRO A 149 2.55 -27.07 18.61
C PRO A 149 3.12 -27.89 17.44
N SER A 150 3.00 -29.22 17.52
CA SER A 150 3.26 -30.13 16.39
C SER A 150 2.13 -30.05 15.34
N MET A 151 1.96 -28.86 14.78
CA MET A 151 0.88 -28.52 13.85
C MET A 151 1.44 -28.23 12.47
N LYS A 152 0.81 -28.79 11.42
CA LYS A 152 1.16 -28.49 10.03
C LYS A 152 1.00 -27.00 9.75
N ILE A 153 1.97 -26.44 9.03
CA ILE A 153 1.93 -25.07 8.53
C ILE A 153 1.06 -24.99 7.28
N THR A 154 0.08 -24.10 7.30
CA THR A 154 -0.73 -23.79 6.12
C THR A 154 -0.37 -22.41 5.58
N VAL A 155 0.43 -22.36 4.51
CA VAL A 155 0.79 -21.08 3.88
C VAL A 155 -0.41 -20.46 3.17
N VAL A 156 -0.61 -19.16 3.40
CA VAL A 156 -1.54 -18.29 2.69
C VAL A 156 -0.72 -17.21 1.98
N ARG A 157 -1.01 -17.05 0.69
CA ARG A 157 -0.38 -16.06 -0.19
C ARG A 157 -1.47 -15.31 -0.95
N ARG A 158 -1.11 -14.25 -1.66
CA ARG A 158 -2.06 -13.52 -2.52
C ARG A 158 -2.47 -14.36 -3.74
N ALA A 159 -3.74 -14.24 -4.12
CA ALA A 159 -4.28 -14.85 -5.33
C ALA A 159 -4.18 -13.92 -6.55
N ASP A 160 -4.18 -12.61 -6.30
CA ASP A 160 -4.17 -11.54 -7.30
C ASP A 160 -2.76 -10.94 -7.48
N ALA A 161 -2.54 -10.31 -8.65
CA ALA A 161 -1.33 -9.56 -8.92
C ALA A 161 -1.20 -8.34 -7.98
N SER A 162 -0.17 -8.36 -7.15
CA SER A 162 -0.16 -7.66 -5.87
C SER A 162 1.17 -6.97 -5.59
N GLY A 163 1.14 -5.67 -5.28
CA GLY A 163 2.31 -4.93 -4.81
C GLY A 163 2.82 -5.44 -3.46
N THR A 164 1.93 -5.85 -2.54
CA THR A 164 2.32 -6.52 -1.29
C THR A 164 3.10 -7.81 -1.56
N SER A 165 2.74 -8.56 -2.61
CA SER A 165 3.48 -9.75 -3.02
C SER A 165 4.82 -9.38 -3.64
N PHE A 166 4.88 -8.32 -4.45
CA PHE A 166 6.16 -7.83 -4.95
C PHE A 166 7.10 -7.46 -3.80
N ILE A 167 6.65 -6.67 -2.82
CA ILE A 167 7.46 -6.30 -1.65
C ILE A 167 7.91 -7.56 -0.89
N PHE A 168 7.00 -8.49 -0.62
CA PHE A 168 7.32 -9.70 0.12
C PHE A 168 8.30 -10.63 -0.63
N THR A 169 8.06 -10.89 -1.92
CA THR A 169 8.93 -11.75 -2.74
C THR A 169 10.27 -11.10 -3.07
N ASN A 170 10.31 -9.76 -3.16
CA ASN A 170 11.56 -9.01 -3.23
C ASN A 170 12.40 -9.22 -1.95
N TYR A 171 11.78 -9.13 -0.77
CA TYR A 171 12.46 -9.46 0.48
C TYR A 171 12.95 -10.91 0.50
N LEU A 172 12.09 -11.89 0.17
CA LEU A 172 12.50 -13.30 0.14
C LEU A 172 13.67 -13.57 -0.82
N SER A 173 13.70 -12.89 -1.97
CA SER A 173 14.80 -12.99 -2.93
C SER A 173 16.11 -12.41 -2.40
N LYS A 174 16.07 -11.41 -1.52
CA LYS A 174 17.28 -10.84 -0.89
C LYS A 174 17.86 -11.74 0.21
N ILE A 175 17.02 -12.52 0.89
CA ILE A 175 17.45 -13.31 2.05
C ILE A 175 17.71 -14.78 1.73
N SER A 176 17.29 -15.25 0.56
CA SER A 176 17.40 -16.65 0.14
C SER A 176 17.74 -16.76 -1.34
N THR A 177 18.96 -17.24 -1.62
CA THR A 177 19.41 -17.55 -2.98
C THR A 177 18.49 -18.57 -3.66
N GLU A 178 18.06 -19.60 -2.94
CA GLU A 178 17.14 -20.62 -3.48
C GLU A 178 15.80 -20.00 -3.89
N TRP A 179 15.27 -19.04 -3.11
CA TRP A 179 14.07 -18.32 -3.50
C TRP A 179 14.31 -17.47 -4.74
N ALA A 180 15.40 -16.71 -4.78
CA ALA A 180 15.73 -15.83 -5.89
C ALA A 180 15.83 -16.59 -7.22
N GLU A 181 16.46 -17.77 -7.21
CA GLU A 181 16.66 -18.60 -8.39
C GLU A 181 15.38 -19.33 -8.83
N LYS A 182 14.58 -19.85 -7.89
CA LYS A 182 13.41 -20.69 -8.22
C LYS A 182 12.12 -19.90 -8.42
N VAL A 183 11.94 -18.80 -7.69
CA VAL A 183 10.67 -18.07 -7.60
C VAL A 183 10.81 -16.62 -8.03
N GLY A 184 11.88 -15.95 -7.58
CA GLY A 184 12.16 -14.54 -7.88
C GLY A 184 11.20 -13.55 -7.18
N ALA A 185 11.17 -12.33 -7.69
CA ALA A 185 10.41 -11.20 -7.14
C ALA A 185 9.50 -10.58 -8.19
N ALA A 186 8.19 -10.64 -7.97
CA ALA A 186 7.20 -10.04 -8.85
C ALA A 186 5.85 -9.87 -8.13
N ALA A 187 4.96 -9.07 -8.73
CA ALA A 187 3.59 -8.94 -8.26
C ALA A 187 2.78 -10.25 -8.35
N SER A 188 3.22 -11.18 -9.21
CA SER A 188 2.70 -12.55 -9.33
C SER A 188 3.87 -13.50 -9.61
N VAL A 189 3.96 -14.60 -8.86
CA VAL A 189 5.02 -15.61 -9.00
C VAL A 189 4.41 -17.02 -8.99
N GLN A 190 5.18 -18.02 -9.43
CA GLN A 190 4.80 -19.42 -9.28
C GLN A 190 5.13 -19.84 -7.83
N TRP A 191 4.12 -19.77 -6.96
CA TRP A 191 4.29 -20.09 -5.54
C TRP A 191 4.56 -21.60 -5.33
N PRO A 192 5.62 -21.99 -4.58
CA PRO A 192 5.88 -23.39 -4.28
C PRO A 192 4.75 -24.06 -3.49
N VAL A 193 4.19 -23.33 -2.54
CA VAL A 193 3.11 -23.77 -1.66
C VAL A 193 2.14 -22.63 -1.35
N GLY A 194 0.96 -23.02 -0.88
CA GLY A 194 0.03 -22.12 -0.21
C GLY A 194 -1.23 -21.77 -0.98
N LEU A 195 -2.29 -21.52 -0.23
CA LEU A 195 -3.60 -21.17 -0.75
C LEU A 195 -3.70 -19.67 -1.03
N GLY A 196 -4.54 -19.31 -2.00
CA GLY A 196 -4.73 -17.93 -2.44
C GLY A 196 -5.78 -17.19 -1.60
N GLY A 197 -5.41 -16.04 -1.05
CA GLY A 197 -6.32 -15.02 -0.53
C GLY A 197 -6.42 -13.83 -1.47
N GLN A 198 -7.63 -13.35 -1.74
CA GLN A 198 -7.85 -12.16 -2.57
C GLN A 198 -7.53 -10.88 -1.79
N LYS A 199 -6.54 -10.10 -2.27
CA LYS A 199 -6.10 -8.85 -1.62
C LYS A 199 -5.61 -9.07 -0.17
N ASN A 200 -5.23 -8.00 0.54
CA ASN A 200 -4.91 -8.09 1.96
C ASN A 200 -6.06 -8.68 2.81
N PRO A 201 -7.33 -8.24 2.67
CA PRO A 201 -8.44 -8.79 3.45
C PRO A 201 -8.62 -10.30 3.27
N GLY A 202 -8.46 -10.83 2.06
CA GLY A 202 -8.62 -12.27 1.81
C GLY A 202 -7.52 -13.10 2.46
N VAL A 203 -6.28 -12.59 2.51
CA VAL A 203 -5.19 -13.25 3.26
C VAL A 203 -5.49 -13.24 4.76
N CYS A 204 -5.85 -12.07 5.31
CA CYS A 204 -6.26 -11.96 6.72
C CYS A 204 -7.40 -12.91 7.08
N ASN A 205 -8.46 -12.96 6.26
CA ASN A 205 -9.62 -13.81 6.48
C ASN A 205 -9.26 -15.31 6.49
N ASN A 206 -8.38 -15.73 5.58
CA ASN A 206 -7.91 -17.11 5.55
C ASN A 206 -7.07 -17.43 6.78
N VAL A 207 -6.15 -16.54 7.17
CA VAL A 207 -5.31 -16.76 8.35
C VAL A 207 -6.15 -16.83 9.62
N ALA A 208 -7.06 -15.88 9.83
CA ALA A 208 -7.95 -15.86 10.99
C ALA A 208 -8.80 -17.14 11.14
N LYS A 209 -9.18 -17.79 10.03
CA LYS A 209 -10.02 -19.00 10.04
C LYS A 209 -9.22 -20.30 10.15
N ILE A 210 -8.04 -20.37 9.55
CA ILE A 210 -7.29 -21.62 9.40
C ILE A 210 -6.26 -21.70 10.53
N ARG A 211 -6.48 -22.60 11.49
CA ARG A 211 -5.48 -22.89 12.53
C ARG A 211 -4.19 -23.42 11.90
N GLY A 212 -3.06 -22.96 12.41
CA GLY A 212 -1.72 -23.30 11.92
C GLY A 212 -1.31 -22.52 10.67
N SER A 213 -2.04 -21.48 10.28
CA SER A 213 -1.76 -20.75 9.05
C SER A 213 -0.72 -19.65 9.18
N ILE A 214 -0.02 -19.50 8.05
CA ILE A 214 0.97 -18.52 7.57
C ILE A 214 0.42 -17.40 6.70
N GLY A 215 0.55 -16.10 6.95
CA GLY A 215 0.24 -15.12 5.91
C GLY A 215 1.13 -13.89 5.94
N TYR A 216 1.08 -13.11 4.86
CA TYR A 216 1.64 -11.76 4.81
C TYR A 216 0.55 -10.76 4.42
N THR A 217 0.54 -9.61 5.09
CA THR A 217 -0.42 -8.54 4.85
C THR A 217 0.21 -7.19 5.18
N GLU A 218 -0.37 -6.09 4.72
CA GLU A 218 -0.01 -4.78 5.26
C GLU A 218 -0.47 -4.66 6.73
N TYR A 219 0.36 -4.05 7.57
CA TYR A 219 0.24 -4.03 9.03
C TYR A 219 -1.13 -3.59 9.55
N THR A 220 -1.71 -2.54 8.98
CA THR A 220 -3.03 -2.01 9.39
C THR A 220 -4.11 -3.07 9.33
N TYR A 221 -4.08 -3.93 8.30
CA TYR A 221 -5.04 -5.03 8.20
C TYR A 221 -4.89 -6.07 9.32
N ALA A 222 -3.67 -6.31 9.81
CA ALA A 222 -3.44 -7.21 10.93
C ALA A 222 -3.96 -6.60 12.24
N VAL A 223 -3.68 -5.30 12.47
CA VAL A 223 -4.11 -4.56 13.66
C VAL A 223 -5.65 -4.48 13.74
N GLU A 224 -6.30 -4.02 12.68
CA GLU A 224 -7.76 -3.84 12.63
C GLU A 224 -8.50 -5.18 12.76
N ALA A 225 -7.95 -6.26 12.16
CA ALA A 225 -8.51 -7.60 12.28
C ALA A 225 -8.09 -8.35 13.55
N LYS A 226 -7.24 -7.75 14.39
CA LYS A 226 -6.68 -8.35 15.63
C LYS A 226 -6.03 -9.72 15.38
N ILE A 227 -5.26 -9.83 14.29
CA ILE A 227 -4.55 -11.05 13.93
C ILE A 227 -3.13 -10.97 14.48
N THR A 228 -2.69 -12.03 15.16
CA THR A 228 -1.34 -12.19 15.71
C THR A 228 -0.28 -11.97 14.63
N THR A 229 0.62 -11.05 14.89
CA THR A 229 1.82 -10.76 14.10
C THR A 229 3.06 -11.45 14.70
N SER A 230 4.09 -11.66 13.89
CA SER A 230 5.40 -12.13 14.36
C SER A 230 6.47 -11.04 14.35
N GLN A 231 7.49 -11.22 15.17
CA GLN A 231 8.78 -10.53 15.03
C GLN A 231 9.59 -11.16 13.91
N LEU A 232 10.41 -10.37 13.24
CA LEU A 232 11.32 -10.83 12.19
C LEU A 232 12.76 -10.45 12.51
N GLU A 233 13.67 -11.38 12.23
CA GLU A 233 15.11 -11.10 12.22
C GLU A 233 15.44 -10.15 11.05
N ASN A 234 16.00 -8.99 11.37
CA ASN A 234 16.45 -8.02 10.38
C ASN A 234 17.88 -8.29 9.90
N ARG A 235 18.37 -7.43 9.01
CA ARG A 235 19.70 -7.54 8.42
C ARG A 235 20.84 -7.47 9.44
N ALA A 236 20.61 -6.81 10.57
CA ALA A 236 21.54 -6.72 11.69
C ALA A 236 21.48 -7.93 12.66
N GLY A 237 20.63 -8.93 12.38
CA GLY A 237 20.46 -10.10 13.24
C GLY A 237 19.58 -9.84 14.48
N VAL A 238 18.84 -8.73 14.51
CA VAL A 238 17.94 -8.35 15.61
C VAL A 238 16.51 -8.72 15.28
N PHE A 239 15.78 -9.29 16.23
CA PHE A 239 14.35 -9.52 16.10
C PHE A 239 13.58 -8.24 16.40
N VAL A 240 12.94 -7.70 15.36
CA VAL A 240 12.22 -6.42 15.42
C VAL A 240 10.72 -6.69 15.41
N LYS A 241 9.95 -5.88 16.16
CA LYS A 241 8.48 -5.88 16.11
C LYS A 241 7.98 -4.95 15.00
N PRO A 242 6.85 -5.27 14.34
CA PRO A 242 6.26 -4.34 13.39
C PRO A 242 5.61 -3.18 14.14
N THR A 243 6.17 -1.97 13.97
CA THR A 243 5.61 -0.73 14.51
C THR A 243 5.86 0.41 13.52
N VAL A 244 5.15 1.52 13.67
CA VAL A 244 5.37 2.70 12.82
C VAL A 244 6.83 3.17 12.92
N GLU A 245 7.42 3.11 14.11
CA GLU A 245 8.80 3.49 14.37
C GLU A 245 9.79 2.57 13.63
N SER A 246 9.57 1.25 13.62
CA SER A 246 10.45 0.34 12.88
C SER A 246 10.30 0.45 11.36
N PHE A 247 9.11 0.82 10.86
CA PHE A 247 8.92 1.17 9.44
C PHE A 247 9.62 2.48 9.09
N MET A 248 9.56 3.48 9.99
CA MET A 248 10.28 4.75 9.84
C MET A 248 11.79 4.55 9.82
N ALA A 249 12.32 3.68 10.69
CA ALA A 249 13.75 3.35 10.71
C ALA A 249 14.22 2.80 9.35
N SER A 250 13.45 1.90 8.74
CA SER A 250 13.73 1.43 7.38
C SER A 250 13.61 2.54 6.34
N ALA A 251 12.57 3.36 6.42
CA ALA A 251 12.32 4.45 5.48
C ALA A 251 13.36 5.58 5.53
N ALA A 252 14.05 5.76 6.65
CA ALA A 252 15.13 6.73 6.81
C ALA A 252 16.33 6.46 5.89
N ASN A 253 16.48 5.23 5.41
CA ASN A 253 17.53 4.84 4.45
C ASN A 253 17.18 5.17 2.98
N ALA A 254 16.00 5.74 2.71
CA ALA A 254 15.56 6.03 1.35
C ALA A 254 16.30 7.22 0.72
N ASP A 255 17.08 6.94 -0.33
CA ASP A 255 17.76 7.97 -1.13
C ASP A 255 16.87 8.47 -2.28
N TRP A 256 15.85 9.26 -1.94
CA TRP A 256 14.91 9.82 -2.91
C TRP A 256 15.56 10.78 -3.92
N LYS A 257 16.72 11.35 -3.59
CA LYS A 257 17.44 12.27 -4.48
C LYS A 257 18.00 11.53 -5.70
N ASN A 258 18.40 10.27 -5.51
CA ASN A 258 19.01 9.43 -6.55
C ASN A 258 18.07 8.27 -6.97
N ALA A 259 16.76 8.50 -6.97
CA ALA A 259 15.73 7.53 -7.34
C ALA A 259 15.04 7.92 -8.67
N PRO A 260 15.59 7.53 -9.84
CA PRO A 260 14.97 7.82 -11.14
C PRO A 260 13.52 7.32 -11.19
N GLY A 261 12.60 8.15 -11.66
CA GLY A 261 11.17 7.80 -11.69
C GLY A 261 10.55 7.52 -10.32
N TYR A 262 11.18 7.97 -9.24
CA TYR A 262 10.81 7.63 -7.86
C TYR A 262 10.84 6.13 -7.54
N TYR A 263 11.62 5.33 -8.28
CA TYR A 263 11.72 3.91 -7.99
C TYR A 263 12.51 3.67 -6.69
N MET A 264 11.84 3.17 -5.64
CA MET A 264 12.44 2.92 -4.33
C MET A 264 11.98 1.59 -3.74
N ILE A 265 12.94 0.82 -3.21
CA ILE A 265 12.73 -0.49 -2.57
C ILE A 265 13.30 -0.46 -1.15
N LEU A 266 12.42 -0.58 -0.15
CA LEU A 266 12.76 -0.46 1.27
C LEU A 266 12.75 -1.78 2.04
N THR A 267 12.85 -2.90 1.33
CA THR A 267 13.04 -4.22 1.94
C THR A 267 14.51 -4.42 2.34
N ASP A 268 14.72 -5.14 3.43
CA ASP A 268 16.03 -5.53 3.97
C ASP A 268 17.02 -4.37 4.17
N GLN A 269 16.55 -3.24 4.69
CA GLN A 269 17.39 -2.08 4.99
C GLN A 269 18.31 -2.35 6.19
N ASP A 270 19.44 -1.65 6.23
CA ASP A 270 20.37 -1.66 7.37
C ASP A 270 19.76 -0.96 8.60
N GLY A 271 20.34 -1.22 9.78
CA GLY A 271 19.94 -0.61 11.05
C GLY A 271 19.27 -1.60 12.02
N ALA A 272 19.57 -1.47 13.32
CA ALA A 272 19.09 -2.39 14.36
C ALA A 272 17.57 -2.30 14.59
N ASP A 273 16.97 -1.14 14.35
CA ASP A 273 15.54 -0.88 14.53
C ASP A 273 14.71 -1.06 13.24
N SER A 274 15.37 -1.35 12.11
CA SER A 274 14.74 -1.42 10.80
C SER A 274 13.84 -2.65 10.67
N TRP A 275 12.57 -2.41 10.32
CA TRP A 275 11.64 -3.48 9.94
C TRP A 275 12.03 -4.09 8.58
N PRO A 276 12.16 -5.42 8.45
CA PRO A 276 12.76 -6.03 7.25
C PRO A 276 11.91 -5.91 5.97
N ILE A 277 10.59 -5.76 6.08
CA ILE A 277 9.66 -5.82 4.95
C ILE A 277 8.86 -4.53 4.84
N THR A 278 9.58 -3.41 4.71
CA THR A 278 8.98 -2.08 4.54
C THR A 278 8.74 -1.80 3.05
N GLY A 279 7.59 -1.22 2.72
CA GLY A 279 7.19 -0.92 1.34
C GLY A 279 6.71 0.51 1.18
N VAL A 280 6.91 1.07 -0.01
CA VAL A 280 6.34 2.35 -0.43
C VAL A 280 5.16 2.09 -1.35
N THR A 281 4.11 2.89 -1.22
CA THR A 281 3.01 2.90 -2.19
C THR A 281 3.06 4.16 -3.05
N TYR A 282 2.63 4.03 -4.29
CA TYR A 282 2.77 5.01 -5.35
C TYR A 282 1.43 5.29 -6.02
N ILE A 283 1.34 6.48 -6.59
CA ILE A 283 0.30 6.85 -7.54
C ILE A 283 0.92 6.90 -8.94
N LEU A 284 0.18 6.35 -9.91
CA LEU A 284 0.47 6.44 -11.34
C LEU A 284 -0.56 7.36 -12.00
N LEU A 285 -0.08 8.33 -12.76
CA LEU A 285 -0.90 9.23 -13.57
C LEU A 285 -0.51 9.13 -15.03
N ARG A 286 -1.46 9.34 -15.94
CA ARG A 286 -1.15 9.46 -17.37
C ARG A 286 -0.65 10.86 -17.69
N LYS A 287 0.38 10.96 -18.53
CA LYS A 287 0.88 12.23 -19.07
C LYS A 287 -0.16 12.93 -19.97
N ASP A 288 -1.05 12.16 -20.59
CA ASP A 288 -2.10 12.64 -21.51
C ASP A 288 -3.47 12.85 -20.84
N SER A 289 -3.55 12.86 -19.50
CA SER A 289 -4.80 13.17 -18.79
C SER A 289 -5.31 14.58 -19.13
N PRO A 290 -6.62 14.82 -19.25
CA PRO A 290 -7.19 16.16 -19.48
C PRO A 290 -6.73 17.20 -18.44
N ALA A 291 -6.69 18.47 -18.83
CA ALA A 291 -6.21 19.55 -17.96
C ALA A 291 -7.03 19.64 -16.66
N GLU A 292 -8.36 19.60 -16.76
CA GLU A 292 -9.21 19.58 -15.57
C GLU A 292 -8.89 18.40 -14.65
N THR A 293 -8.70 17.18 -15.20
CA THR A 293 -8.35 15.97 -14.43
C THR A 293 -7.03 16.15 -13.69
N ARG A 294 -6.01 16.71 -14.35
CA ARG A 294 -4.70 16.96 -13.70
C ARG A 294 -4.82 17.97 -12.57
N GLU A 295 -5.55 19.07 -12.75
CA GLU A 295 -5.73 20.09 -11.71
C GLU A 295 -6.47 19.54 -10.49
N ALA A 296 -7.53 18.75 -10.70
CA ALA A 296 -8.25 18.14 -9.59
C ALA A 296 -7.42 17.08 -8.85
N ILE A 297 -6.57 16.32 -9.56
CA ILE A 297 -5.64 15.37 -8.94
C ILE A 297 -4.58 16.12 -8.15
N LYS A 298 -4.01 17.20 -8.71
CA LYS A 298 -3.07 18.08 -8.01
C LYS A 298 -3.66 18.66 -6.73
N ALA A 299 -4.91 19.13 -6.78
CA ALA A 299 -5.63 19.60 -5.58
C ALA A 299 -5.78 18.50 -4.53
N TYR A 300 -6.22 17.29 -4.94
CA TYR A 300 -6.36 16.15 -4.04
C TYR A 300 -5.03 15.72 -3.40
N VAL A 301 -3.98 15.55 -4.21
CA VAL A 301 -2.67 15.10 -3.75
C VAL A 301 -2.02 16.12 -2.81
N ASN A 302 -2.10 17.41 -3.14
CA ASN A 302 -1.60 18.47 -2.24
C ASN A 302 -2.36 18.49 -0.91
N TRP A 303 -3.68 18.27 -0.93
CA TRP A 303 -4.46 18.13 0.30
C TRP A 303 -4.02 16.91 1.13
N CYS A 304 -3.76 15.77 0.49
CA CYS A 304 -3.24 14.57 1.16
C CYS A 304 -1.92 14.85 1.87
N PHE A 305 -0.99 15.55 1.21
CA PHE A 305 0.29 15.90 1.83
C PHE A 305 0.15 16.93 2.96
N ALA A 306 -0.75 17.91 2.82
CA ALA A 306 -0.94 18.95 3.83
C ALA A 306 -1.72 18.47 5.07
N THR A 307 -2.72 17.60 4.88
CA THR A 307 -3.72 17.27 5.91
C THR A 307 -3.76 15.78 6.26
N GLY A 308 -3.32 14.91 5.34
CA GLY A 308 -3.53 13.47 5.42
C GLY A 308 -2.64 12.75 6.44
N ALA A 309 -1.55 13.37 6.91
CA ALA A 309 -0.56 12.73 7.77
C ALA A 309 -1.16 12.17 9.07
N THR A 310 -2.11 12.87 9.69
CA THR A 310 -2.78 12.42 10.93
C THR A 310 -3.55 11.12 10.71
N ALA A 311 -4.30 11.01 9.61
CA ALA A 311 -5.05 9.80 9.29
C ALA A 311 -4.11 8.64 8.94
N ALA A 312 -3.04 8.90 8.19
CA ALA A 312 -2.02 7.89 7.89
C ALA A 312 -1.39 7.31 9.16
N LYS A 313 -0.95 8.16 10.09
CA LYS A 313 -0.36 7.72 11.37
C LYS A 313 -1.35 6.93 12.23
N ARG A 314 -2.61 7.37 12.32
CA ARG A 314 -3.66 6.64 13.05
C ARG A 314 -3.89 5.25 12.47
N LEU A 315 -3.74 5.13 11.15
CA LEU A 315 -3.80 3.87 10.43
C LEU A 315 -2.42 3.21 10.33
N ASN A 316 -1.45 3.52 11.19
CA ASN A 316 -0.15 2.84 11.26
C ASN A 316 0.75 2.93 10.01
N TYR A 317 0.56 3.94 9.16
CA TYR A 317 1.46 4.24 8.05
C TYR A 317 2.42 5.38 8.39
N VAL A 318 3.53 5.40 7.66
CA VAL A 318 4.55 6.45 7.71
C VAL A 318 4.27 7.48 6.59
N PRO A 319 3.95 8.74 6.94
CA PRO A 319 3.82 9.79 5.95
C PRO A 319 5.13 10.05 5.20
N ILE A 320 5.04 10.45 3.93
CA ILE A 320 6.22 10.82 3.14
C ILE A 320 6.89 12.07 3.74
N PRO A 321 8.23 12.10 3.84
CA PRO A 321 8.98 13.26 4.36
C PRO A 321 8.75 14.54 3.56
N GLU A 322 8.79 15.69 4.23
CA GLU A 322 8.50 17.00 3.61
C GLU A 322 9.43 17.34 2.44
N ASN A 323 10.71 16.94 2.50
CA ASN A 323 11.65 17.13 1.38
C ASN A 323 11.22 16.36 0.12
N VAL A 324 10.61 15.19 0.28
CA VAL A 324 10.10 14.38 -0.83
C VAL A 324 8.79 14.96 -1.34
N VAL A 325 7.91 15.45 -0.46
CA VAL A 325 6.70 16.20 -0.86
C VAL A 325 7.06 17.40 -1.75
N LYS A 326 8.05 18.20 -1.35
CA LYS A 326 8.54 19.34 -2.14
C LYS A 326 9.09 18.90 -3.50
N LEU A 327 9.83 17.79 -3.53
CA LEU A 327 10.34 17.21 -4.78
C LEU A 327 9.18 16.85 -5.73
N ILE A 328 8.17 16.12 -5.25
CA ILE A 328 6.98 15.73 -6.01
C ILE A 328 6.23 16.95 -6.54
N GLN A 329 6.02 17.97 -5.69
CA GLN A 329 5.35 19.21 -6.08
C GLN A 329 6.10 19.94 -7.19
N SER A 330 7.43 19.93 -7.16
CA SER A 330 8.26 20.61 -8.16
C SER A 330 8.40 19.86 -9.49
N THR A 331 8.34 18.52 -9.49
CA THR A 331 8.63 17.71 -10.68
C THR A 331 7.41 17.06 -11.32
N VAL A 332 6.37 16.73 -10.56
CA VAL A 332 5.20 15.97 -11.04
C VAL A 332 3.92 16.80 -11.01
N LEU A 333 3.73 17.61 -9.98
CA LEU A 333 2.53 18.41 -9.77
C LEU A 333 2.75 19.89 -10.12
N ASN A 334 3.74 20.22 -10.95
CA ASN A 334 3.99 21.61 -11.33
C ASN A 334 2.90 22.19 -12.24
#